data_AF-A0A957M2M6-F1
#
_entry.id   AF-A0A957M2M6-F1
#
_cell.length_a   1.000
_cell.length_b   1.000
_cell.length_c   1.000
_cell.angle_alpha   90.00
_cell.angle_beta   90.00
_cell.angle_gamma   90.00
#
_symmetry.space_group_name_H-M   'P 1'
#
loop_
_entity.id
_entity.type
_entity.pdbx_description
1 polymer ?
#
loop_
_entity_poly.entity_id
_entity_poly.type
_entity_poly.pdbx_seq_one_letter_code
_entity_poly.pdbx_strand_id
1 'polypeptide(L)' 'MLLVAVSKTHPIEDIVAAMAAGQRDFGENRLEELWTKVEQARSLHLDAIRWHMIGNIQSR' A
#
# COMPACT_ATOMS: atom_id res chain seq x y z
N MET A 1 -7.13 -2.90 -17.89
CA MET A 1 -7.93 -2.75 -16.65
C MET A 1 -6.98 -2.88 -15.48
N LEU A 2 -7.04 -1.99 -14.49
CA LEU A 2 -6.15 -1.96 -13.32
C LEU A 2 -6.92 -2.44 -12.08
N LEU A 3 -6.36 -3.38 -11.32
CA LEU A 3 -6.89 -3.84 -10.04
C LEU A 3 -6.04 -3.25 -8.90
N VAL A 4 -6.67 -2.45 -8.04
CA VAL A 4 -6.03 -1.87 -6.85
C VAL A 4 -6.56 -2.60 -5.61
N ALA A 5 -5.68 -3.26 -4.87
CA ALA A 5 -6.03 -3.93 -3.61
C ALA A 5 -6.06 -2.91 -2.48
N VAL A 6 -7.19 -2.81 -1.76
CA VAL A 6 -7.33 -1.88 -0.63
C VAL A 6 -6.67 -2.50 0.60
N SER A 7 -5.57 -1.91 1.07
CA SER A 7 -4.74 -2.44 2.17
C SER A 7 -4.90 -1.69 3.49
N LYS A 8 -5.77 -0.68 3.57
CA LYS A 8 -6.08 0.03 4.83
C LYS A 8 -6.39 -0.99 5.94
N THR A 9 -5.93 -0.73 7.15
CA THR A 9 -6.06 -1.62 8.33
C THR A 9 -5.41 -3.00 8.22
N HIS A 10 -4.76 -3.36 7.11
CA HIS A 10 -3.99 -4.60 6.97
C HIS A 10 -2.50 -4.31 7.20
N PRO A 11 -1.76 -5.22 7.86
CA PRO A 11 -0.35 -5.05 8.14
C PRO A 11 0.52 -5.37 6.90
N ILE A 12 1.83 -5.11 6.99
CA ILE A 12 2.74 -5.23 5.84
C ILE A 12 2.90 -6.68 5.36
N GLU A 13 2.70 -7.66 6.25
CA GLU A 13 2.78 -9.09 5.94
C GLU A 13 1.71 -9.52 4.94
N ASP A 14 0.50 -8.96 5.04
CA ASP A 14 -0.58 -9.22 4.07
C ASP A 14 -0.25 -8.64 2.70
N ILE A 15 0.43 -7.47 2.66
CA ILE A 15 0.92 -6.86 1.43
C ILE A 15 2.02 -7.73 0.81
N VAL A 16 2.93 -8.30 1.61
CA VAL A 16 3.95 -9.25 1.16
C VAL A 16 3.31 -10.50 0.57
N ALA A 17 2.29 -11.06 1.22
CA ALA A 17 1.56 -12.22 0.72
C ALA A 17 0.83 -11.92 -0.60
N ALA A 18 0.16 -10.77 -0.70
CA ALA A 18 -0.48 -10.32 -1.94
C ALA A 18 0.55 -10.07 -3.07
N MET A 19 1.72 -9.52 -2.74
CA MET A 19 2.83 -9.38 -3.67
C MET A 19 3.34 -10.73 -4.18
N ALA A 20 3.44 -11.74 -3.32
CA ALA A 20 3.79 -13.10 -3.73
C ALA A 20 2.73 -13.70 -4.68
N ALA A 21 1.46 -13.33 -4.52
CA ALA A 21 0.37 -13.69 -5.41
C ALA A 21 0.30 -12.85 -6.71
N GLY A 22 1.23 -11.91 -6.92
CA GLY A 22 1.32 -11.09 -8.14
C GLY A 22 0.65 -9.72 -8.07
N GLN A 23 -0.01 -9.37 -6.96
CA GLN A 23 -0.58 -8.02 -6.77
C GLN A 23 0.55 -6.99 -6.69
N ARG A 24 0.39 -5.82 -7.32
CA ARG A 24 1.40 -4.74 -7.30
C ARG A 24 0.85 -3.39 -6.91
N ASP A 25 -0.45 -3.18 -7.12
CA ASP A 25 -1.11 -1.89 -6.91
C ASP A 25 -1.93 -1.93 -5.62
N PHE A 26 -1.58 -1.09 -4.64
CA PHE A 26 -2.19 -1.04 -3.31
C PHE A 26 -2.76 0.33 -2.99
N GLY A 27 -3.94 0.34 -2.37
CA GLY A 27 -4.72 1.54 -2.07
C GLY A 27 -4.81 1.82 -0.56
N GLU A 28 -4.48 3.05 -0.17
CA GLU A 28 -4.60 3.55 1.20
C GLU A 28 -5.53 4.76 1.32
N ASN A 29 -6.22 4.85 2.46
CA ASN A 29 -7.19 5.93 2.72
C ASN A 29 -6.63 7.07 3.59
N ARG A 30 -5.45 6.89 4.21
CA ARG A 30 -4.83 7.85 5.13
C ARG A 30 -3.34 7.97 4.81
N LEU A 31 -2.84 9.21 4.75
CA LEU A 31 -1.44 9.48 4.40
C LEU A 31 -0.46 8.94 5.46
N GLU A 32 -0.81 9.02 6.74
CA GLU A 32 0.02 8.47 7.82
C GLU A 32 0.21 6.95 7.71
N GLU A 33 -0.86 6.19 7.49
CA GLU A 33 -0.78 4.74 7.29
C GLU A 33 -0.01 4.38 6.02
N LEU A 34 -0.23 5.14 4.94
CA LEU A 34 0.50 4.97 3.69
C LEU A 34 2.00 5.16 3.90
N TRP A 35 2.40 6.24 4.58
CA TRP A 35 3.82 6.54 4.75
C TRP A 35 4.54 5.48 5.58
N THR A 36 3.93 5.02 6.67
CA THR A 36 4.46 3.89 7.45
C THR A 36 4.66 2.64 6.58
N LYS A 37 3.68 2.30 5.74
CA LYS A 37 3.79 1.13 4.85
C LYS A 37 4.82 1.31 3.74
N VAL A 38 4.99 2.52 3.21
CA VAL A 38 6.04 2.85 2.24
C VAL A 38 7.42 2.65 2.86
N GLU A 39 7.64 3.11 4.09
CA GLU A 39 8.91 2.94 4.81
C GLU A 39 9.19 1.46 5.10
N GLN A 40 8.19 0.72 5.57
CA GLN A 40 8.30 -0.72 5.79
C GLN A 40 8.62 -1.45 4.48
N ALA A 41 7.90 -1.15 3.40
CA ALA A 41 8.14 -1.73 2.08
C ALA A 41 9.57 -1.46 1.58
N ARG A 42 10.09 -0.25 1.78
CA ARG A 42 11.49 0.09 1.47
C ARG A 42 12.49 -0.72 2.29
N SER A 43 12.25 -0.87 3.59
CA SER A 43 13.12 -1.69 4.46
C SER A 43 13.13 -3.17 4.08
N LEU A 44 12.06 -3.64 3.42
CA LEU A 44 11.90 -5.00 2.92
C LEU A 44 12.27 -5.15 1.44
N HIS A 45 12.81 -4.11 0.79
CA HIS A 45 13.17 -4.09 -0.63
C HIS A 45 12.00 -4.44 -1.58
N LEU A 46 10.79 -3.99 -1.23
CA LEU A 46 9.57 -4.20 -2.02
C LEU A 46 9.33 -3.08 -3.04
N ASP A 47 10.33 -2.82 -3.89
CA ASP A 47 10.35 -1.66 -4.80
C ASP A 47 9.32 -1.72 -5.93
N ALA A 48 8.73 -2.90 -6.17
CA ALA A 48 7.73 -3.11 -7.22
C ALA A 48 6.30 -2.69 -6.80
N ILE A 49 6.09 -2.24 -5.56
CA ILE A 49 4.77 -1.78 -5.09
C ILE A 49 4.45 -0.40 -5.68
N ARG A 50 3.21 -0.25 -6.18
CA ARG A 50 2.61 1.03 -6.56
C ARG A 50 1.56 1.42 -5.56
N TRP A 51 1.77 2.57 -4.92
CA TRP A 51 0.88 3.09 -3.90
C TRP A 51 -0.12 4.08 -4.49
N HIS A 52 -1.39 3.89 -4.17
CA HIS A 52 -2.51 4.71 -4.59
C HIS A 52 -3.19 5.33 -3.37
N MET A 53 -3.24 6.65 -3.31
CA MET A 53 -4.08 7.32 -2.32
C MET A 53 -5.51 7.33 -2.85
N ILE A 54 -6.40 6.61 -2.18
CA ILE A 54 -7.81 6.44 -2.59
C ILE A 54 -8.81 7.05 -1.59
N GLY A 55 -8.31 7.61 -0.49
CA GLY A 55 -9.10 8.36 0.48
C GLY A 55 -9.11 9.86 0.21
N ASN A 56 -10.05 10.57 0.85
CA ASN A 56 -10.10 12.02 0.79
C ASN A 56 -8.87 12.62 1.47
N ILE A 57 -8.13 13.45 0.74
CA ILE A 57 -7.04 14.25 1.32
C ILE A 57 -7.68 15.40 2.06
N GLN A 58 -7.65 15.35 3.40
CA GLN A 58 -8.05 16.48 4.21
C GLN A 58 -6.91 17.50 4.22
N SER A 59 -7.05 18.56 3.44
CA SER A 59 -6.27 19.78 3.64
C SER A 59 -6.81 20.48 4.87
N ARG A 60 -5.98 20.63 5.91
CA ARG A 60 -6.23 21.62 6.96
C ARG A 60 -5.93 23.02 6.44
#